data_AF-A0A4Q2UJF4-F1
#
_entry.id   AF-A0A4Q2UJF4-F1
#
_cell.length_a   1.000
_cell.length_b   1.000
_cell.length_c   1.000
_cell.angle_alpha   90.00
_cell.angle_beta   90.00
_cell.angle_gamma   90.00
#
_symmetry.space_group_name_H-M   'P 1'
#
loop_
_entity.id
_entity.type
_entity.pdbx_description
1 polymer ?
#
loop_
_entity_poly.entity_id
_entity_poly.type
_entity_poly.pdbx_seq_one_letter_code
_entity_poly.pdbx_strand_id
1 'polypeptide(L)'
;MKTLDTLLLVAYFVVNGFAVVQVIGSYRWPTVTRLVFCLLFLAAALVNTRTALNTPWVYQNYADYAIPLYSRFILGGFEPIITPMVLSIAVGQVGVAAAMFMKRRWFRLGCAGGIVFCMAISPLGLGAAFPATLLMALAFYRLLSHDKREPATRSDHRPIKSPRTAAV
;
A
#
# COMPACT_ATOMS: atom_id res chain seq x y z
N MET A 1 5.23 32.18 2.05
CA MET A 1 3.93 31.63 2.51
C MET A 1 3.11 31.16 1.31
N LYS A 2 2.59 32.06 0.46
CA LYS A 2 1.80 31.69 -0.75
C LYS A 2 2.34 30.51 -1.58
N THR A 3 3.63 30.47 -1.90
CA THR A 3 4.21 29.38 -2.72
C THR A 3 4.20 28.02 -2.01
N LEU A 4 4.46 27.99 -0.69
CA LEU A 4 4.46 26.75 0.09
C LEU A 4 3.03 26.20 0.21
N ASP A 5 2.06 27.08 0.44
CA ASP A 5 0.64 26.72 0.51
C ASP A 5 0.15 26.14 -0.83
N THR A 6 0.57 26.75 -1.94
CA THR A 6 0.28 26.22 -3.29
C THR A 6 0.92 24.84 -3.50
N LEU A 7 2.17 24.64 -3.08
CA LEU A 7 2.84 23.34 -3.23
C LEU A 7 2.16 22.24 -2.40
N LEU A 8 1.76 22.54 -1.16
CA LEU A 8 1.03 21.61 -0.31
C LEU A 8 -0.32 21.24 -0.91
N LEU A 9 -1.04 22.21 -1.45
CA LEU A 9 -2.33 21.99 -2.11
C LEU A 9 -2.18 21.14 -3.38
N VAL A 10 -1.18 21.43 -4.21
CA VAL A 10 -0.86 20.63 -5.41
C VAL A 10 -0.52 19.20 -5.01
N ALA A 11 0.37 19.00 -4.03
CA ALA A 11 0.73 17.67 -3.53
C ALA A 11 -0.49 16.90 -3.02
N TYR A 12 -1.37 17.57 -2.26
CA TYR A 12 -2.59 16.98 -1.73
C TYR A 12 -3.52 16.47 -2.84
N PHE A 13 -3.79 17.28 -3.86
CA PHE A 13 -4.65 16.87 -4.98
C PHE A 13 -3.99 15.79 -5.85
N VAL A 14 -2.68 15.86 -6.07
CA VAL A 14 -1.94 14.83 -6.81
C VAL A 14 -2.03 13.48 -6.11
N VAL A 15 -1.80 13.43 -4.79
CA VAL A 15 -1.85 12.19 -4.02
C VAL A 15 -3.26 11.59 -3.98
N ASN A 16 -4.29 12.42 -3.82
CA ASN A 16 -5.68 11.96 -3.88
C ASN A 16 -6.08 11.46 -5.27
N GLY A 17 -5.72 12.20 -6.33
CA GLY A 17 -5.95 11.77 -7.71
C GLY A 17 -5.24 10.46 -8.04
N PHE A 18 -3.99 10.31 -7.59
CA PHE A 18 -3.23 9.07 -7.71
C PHE A 18 -3.93 7.91 -6.99
N ALA A 19 -4.47 8.13 -5.79
CA ALA A 19 -5.19 7.08 -5.07
C ALA A 19 -6.48 6.64 -5.80
N VAL A 20 -7.21 7.57 -6.43
CA VAL A 20 -8.36 7.23 -7.30
C VAL A 20 -7.91 6.39 -8.50
N VAL A 21 -6.81 6.77 -9.16
CA VAL A 21 -6.22 6.00 -10.26
C VAL A 21 -5.86 4.59 -9.81
N GLN A 22 -5.33 4.41 -8.60
CA GLN A 22 -5.02 3.09 -8.05
C GLN A 22 -6.30 2.26 -7.78
N VAL A 23 -7.36 2.89 -7.29
CA VAL A 23 -8.67 2.21 -7.16
C VAL A 23 -9.14 1.75 -8.53
N ILE A 24 -9.20 2.62 -9.54
CA ILE A 24 -9.63 2.26 -10.90
C ILE A 24 -8.74 1.17 -11.51
N GLY A 25 -7.43 1.33 -11.36
CA GLY A 25 -6.42 0.38 -11.84
C GLY A 25 -6.59 -1.00 -11.22
N SER A 26 -6.99 -1.10 -9.96
CA SER A 26 -7.23 -2.40 -9.30
C SER A 26 -8.32 -3.24 -9.98
N TYR A 27 -9.22 -2.63 -10.76
CA TYR A 27 -10.23 -3.34 -11.56
C TYR A 27 -9.75 -3.65 -12.98
N ARG A 28 -9.07 -2.69 -13.63
CA ARG A 28 -8.75 -2.77 -15.06
C ARG A 28 -7.37 -3.34 -15.35
N TRP A 29 -6.40 -3.06 -14.49
CA TRP A 29 -4.99 -3.37 -14.70
C TRP A 29 -4.33 -3.84 -13.39
N PRO A 30 -4.78 -4.97 -12.80
CA PRO A 30 -4.31 -5.41 -11.48
C PRO A 30 -2.80 -5.61 -11.43
N THR A 31 -2.16 -6.09 -12.51
CA THR A 31 -0.70 -6.23 -12.60
C THR A 31 0.02 -4.89 -12.50
N VAL A 32 -0.49 -3.85 -13.17
CA VAL A 32 0.11 -2.50 -13.14
C VAL A 32 -0.09 -1.90 -11.74
N THR A 33 -1.28 -2.01 -11.17
CA THR A 33 -1.56 -1.52 -9.81
C THR A 33 -0.66 -2.18 -8.76
N ARG A 34 -0.39 -3.48 -8.89
CA ARG A 34 0.57 -4.20 -8.04
C ARG A 34 1.98 -3.63 -8.15
N LEU A 35 2.46 -3.40 -9.38
CA LEU A 35 3.79 -2.81 -9.60
C LEU A 35 3.86 -1.42 -8.99
N VAL A 36 2.84 -0.59 -9.18
CA VAL A 36 2.77 0.76 -8.62
C VAL A 36 2.77 0.72 -7.09
N PHE A 37 2.01 -0.19 -6.45
CA PHE A 37 2.07 -0.37 -5.00
C PHE A 37 3.43 -0.86 -4.51
N CYS A 38 4.09 -1.75 -5.27
CA CYS A 38 5.44 -2.15 -4.93
C CYS A 38 6.39 -0.95 -4.89
N LEU A 39 6.38 -0.12 -5.92
CA LEU A 39 7.24 1.06 -6.01
C LEU A 39 6.93 2.06 -4.91
N LEU A 40 5.65 2.30 -4.63
CA LEU A 40 5.20 3.21 -3.58
C LEU A 40 5.67 2.75 -2.19
N PHE A 41 5.47 1.47 -1.86
CA PHE A 41 5.86 0.93 -0.55
C PHE A 41 7.37 0.82 -0.40
N LEU A 42 8.11 0.52 -1.47
CA LEU A 42 9.57 0.51 -1.45
C LEU A 42 10.12 1.94 -1.25
N ALA A 43 9.59 2.92 -1.98
CA ALA A 43 9.95 4.33 -1.81
C ALA A 43 9.63 4.81 -0.39
N ALA A 44 8.45 4.47 0.14
CA ALA A 44 8.06 4.79 1.51
C ALA A 44 9.00 4.16 2.54
N ALA A 45 9.38 2.89 2.37
CA ALA A 45 10.33 2.22 3.25
C ALA A 45 11.70 2.90 3.25
N LEU A 46 12.21 3.28 2.07
CA LEU A 46 13.49 3.96 1.93
C LEU A 46 13.47 5.35 2.58
N VAL A 47 12.43 6.14 2.30
CA VAL A 47 12.24 7.46 2.92
C VAL A 47 12.11 7.31 4.44
N ASN A 48 11.27 6.40 4.90
CA ASN A 48 11.05 6.19 6.33
C ASN A 48 12.30 5.73 7.06
N THR A 49 13.08 4.82 6.46
CA THR A 49 14.34 4.36 7.04
C THR A 49 15.33 5.51 7.16
N ARG A 50 15.51 6.30 6.08
CA ARG A 50 16.43 7.44 6.09
C ARG A 50 15.99 8.51 7.08
N THR A 51 14.71 8.87 7.10
CA THR A 51 14.17 9.89 8.01
C THR A 51 14.26 9.44 9.47
N ALA A 52 13.94 8.17 9.77
CA ALA A 52 14.03 7.65 11.14
C ALA A 52 15.45 7.64 11.71
N LEU A 53 16.47 7.45 10.87
CA LEU A 53 17.87 7.41 11.28
C LEU A 53 18.51 8.79 11.34
N ASN A 54 18.12 9.71 10.44
CA ASN A 54 18.78 11.00 10.30
C ASN A 54 18.03 12.15 10.97
N THR A 55 16.70 12.16 10.87
CA THR A 55 15.84 13.27 11.33
C THR A 55 14.50 12.78 11.90
N PRO A 56 14.49 11.93 12.94
CA PRO A 56 13.27 11.29 13.45
C PRO A 56 12.24 12.27 14.01
N TRP A 57 12.67 13.41 14.58
CA TRP A 57 11.75 14.41 15.15
C TRP A 57 10.74 14.97 14.14
N VAL A 58 11.02 14.90 12.83
CA VAL A 58 10.10 15.34 11.77
C VAL A 58 8.75 14.60 11.82
N TYR A 59 8.71 13.37 12.36
CA TYR A 59 7.45 12.65 12.53
C TYR A 59 6.52 13.27 13.57
N GLN A 60 7.02 14.12 14.48
CA GLN A 60 6.17 14.83 15.43
C GLN A 60 5.29 15.88 14.74
N ASN A 61 5.75 16.43 13.61
CA ASN A 61 4.99 17.41 12.81
C ASN A 61 3.66 16.85 12.29
N TYR A 62 3.49 15.52 12.24
CA TYR A 62 2.21 14.91 11.88
C TYR A 62 1.12 15.16 12.94
N ALA A 63 1.48 15.51 14.18
CA ALA A 63 0.55 15.82 15.25
C ALA A 63 -0.35 17.02 14.94
N ASP A 64 0.14 17.98 14.15
CA ASP A 64 -0.59 19.20 13.76
C ASP A 64 -1.75 18.91 12.80
N TYR A 65 -1.68 17.80 12.07
CA TYR A 65 -2.68 17.43 11.06
C TYR A 65 -3.56 16.26 11.50
N ALA A 66 -3.18 15.58 12.57
CA ALA A 66 -3.84 14.38 13.04
C ALA A 66 -5.12 14.68 13.84
N ILE A 67 -5.99 13.68 13.94
CA ILE A 67 -7.11 13.75 14.88
C ILE A 67 -6.59 13.82 16.33
N PRO A 68 -7.35 14.37 17.29
CA PRO A 68 -6.85 14.62 18.65
C PRO A 68 -6.25 13.41 19.36
N LEU A 69 -6.85 12.22 19.16
CA LEU A 69 -6.34 10.99 19.76
C LEU A 69 -4.95 10.61 19.23
N TYR A 70 -4.73 10.72 17.91
CA TYR A 70 -3.43 10.42 17.29
C TYR A 70 -2.40 11.50 17.59
N SER A 71 -2.80 12.78 17.64
CA SER A 71 -1.92 13.87 18.03
C SER A 71 -1.31 13.64 19.42
N ARG A 72 -2.14 13.24 20.40
CA ARG A 72 -1.68 12.86 21.75
C ARG A 72 -0.78 11.62 21.76
N PHE A 73 -1.03 10.64 20.90
CA PHE A 73 -0.16 9.48 20.76
C PHE A 73 1.21 9.87 20.19
N ILE A 74 1.24 10.71 19.15
CA ILE A 74 2.46 11.18 18.47
C ILE A 74 3.35 11.96 19.44
N LEU A 75 2.76 12.91 20.18
CA LEU A 75 3.45 13.78 21.16
C LEU A 75 3.64 13.11 22.53
N GLY A 76 3.29 11.83 22.65
CA GLY A 76 3.34 11.08 23.91
C GLY A 76 4.03 9.74 23.71
N GLY A 77 3.24 8.67 23.61
CA GLY A 77 3.75 7.30 23.56
C GLY A 77 4.66 6.98 22.36
N PHE A 78 4.52 7.70 21.24
CA PHE A 78 5.34 7.50 20.05
C PHE A 78 6.70 8.20 20.13
N GLU A 79 6.76 9.40 20.73
CA GLU A 79 7.96 10.23 20.81
C GLU A 79 9.23 9.50 21.30
N PRO A 80 9.21 8.73 22.42
CA PRO A 80 10.42 8.06 22.89
C PRO A 80 10.84 6.87 22.02
N ILE A 81 9.99 6.42 21.08
CA ILE A 81 10.20 5.22 20.28
C ILE A 81 10.06 5.46 18.77
N ILE A 82 10.16 6.72 18.31
CA ILE A 82 9.98 7.08 16.89
C ILE A 82 10.83 6.19 15.99
N THR A 83 12.14 6.14 16.23
CA THR A 83 13.08 5.39 15.38
C THR A 83 12.75 3.89 15.31
N PRO A 84 12.69 3.13 16.43
CA PRO A 84 12.39 1.69 16.35
C PRO A 84 10.99 1.41 15.78
N MET A 85 10.00 2.26 16.06
CA MET A 85 8.65 2.08 15.51
C MET A 85 8.60 2.33 14.00
N VAL A 86 9.19 3.42 13.52
CA VAL A 86 9.21 3.74 12.08
C VAL A 86 10.07 2.75 11.30
N LEU A 87 11.18 2.26 11.84
CA LEU A 87 11.96 1.20 11.21
C LEU A 87 11.18 -0.12 11.12
N SER A 88 10.41 -0.47 12.15
CA SER A 88 9.51 -1.63 12.11
C SER A 88 8.43 -1.47 11.02
N ILE A 89 7.87 -0.26 10.88
CA ILE A 89 6.96 0.08 9.78
C ILE A 89 7.66 -0.07 8.43
N ALA A 90 8.90 0.42 8.28
CA ALA A 90 9.66 0.31 7.03
C ALA A 90 9.93 -1.16 6.64
N VAL A 91 10.23 -2.03 7.61
CA VAL A 91 10.33 -3.48 7.37
C VAL A 91 9.00 -4.04 6.88
N GLY A 92 7.88 -3.67 7.51
CA GLY A 92 6.54 -4.03 7.05
C GLY A 92 6.27 -3.56 5.62
N GLN A 93 6.70 -2.35 5.27
CA GLN A 93 6.55 -1.78 3.94
C GLN A 93 7.36 -2.55 2.88
N VAL A 94 8.60 -2.95 3.19
CA VAL A 94 9.39 -3.85 2.33
C VAL A 94 8.66 -5.19 2.14
N GLY A 95 8.07 -5.74 3.21
CA GLY A 95 7.27 -6.96 3.15
C GLY A 95 6.07 -6.85 2.20
N VAL A 96 5.32 -5.73 2.28
CA VAL A 96 4.22 -5.45 1.35
C VAL A 96 4.71 -5.33 -0.09
N ALA A 97 5.80 -4.59 -0.32
CA ALA A 97 6.39 -4.41 -1.64
C ALA A 97 6.82 -5.76 -2.25
N ALA A 98 7.57 -6.57 -1.51
CA ALA A 98 7.99 -7.90 -1.95
C ALA A 98 6.80 -8.81 -2.27
N ALA A 99 5.76 -8.78 -1.43
CA ALA A 99 4.55 -9.56 -1.63
C ALA A 99 3.79 -9.19 -2.92
N MET A 100 3.93 -7.97 -3.43
CA MET A 100 3.30 -7.56 -4.71
C MET A 100 3.84 -8.32 -5.93
N PHE A 101 5.02 -8.94 -5.85
CA PHE A 101 5.56 -9.82 -6.90
C PHE A 101 5.29 -11.31 -6.66
N MET A 102 4.86 -11.68 -5.46
CA MET A 102 4.57 -13.06 -5.10
C MET A 102 3.16 -13.48 -5.55
N LYS A 103 2.84 -14.77 -5.38
CA LYS A 103 1.52 -15.34 -5.74
C LYS A 103 0.79 -15.88 -4.50
N ARG A 104 -0.53 -16.05 -4.60
CA ARG A 104 -1.38 -16.74 -3.62
C ARG A 104 -1.23 -16.15 -2.20
N ARG A 105 -0.90 -16.98 -1.20
CA ARG A 105 -0.88 -16.62 0.22
C ARG A 105 -0.03 -15.39 0.51
N TRP A 106 1.17 -15.29 -0.07
CA TRP A 106 2.06 -14.16 0.15
C TRP A 106 1.50 -12.86 -0.42
N PHE A 107 0.92 -12.91 -1.63
CA PHE A 107 0.23 -11.76 -2.22
C PHE A 107 -0.93 -11.29 -1.34
N ARG A 108 -1.74 -12.23 -0.84
CA ARG A 108 -2.85 -11.93 0.07
C ARG A 108 -2.40 -11.29 1.38
N LEU A 109 -1.30 -11.78 1.96
CA LEU A 109 -0.70 -11.18 3.16
C LEU A 109 -0.19 -9.78 2.87
N GLY A 110 0.44 -9.55 1.71
CA GLY A 110 0.85 -8.23 1.25
C GLY A 110 -0.32 -7.26 1.13
N CYS A 111 -1.43 -7.67 0.50
CA CYS A 111 -2.62 -6.82 0.42
C CYS A 111 -3.22 -6.54 1.80
N ALA A 112 -3.30 -7.54 2.69
CA ALA A 112 -3.78 -7.34 4.05
C ALA A 112 -2.88 -6.37 4.83
N GLY A 113 -1.56 -6.51 4.72
CA GLY A 113 -0.59 -5.58 5.29
C GLY A 113 -0.73 -4.17 4.75
N GLY A 114 -0.92 -4.01 3.44
CA GLY A 114 -1.19 -2.72 2.80
C GLY A 114 -2.47 -2.05 3.31
N ILE A 115 -3.55 -2.81 3.50
CA ILE A 115 -4.80 -2.32 4.10
C ILE A 115 -4.55 -1.84 5.53
N VAL A 116 -3.93 -2.69 6.37
CA VAL A 116 -3.64 -2.35 7.77
C VAL A 116 -2.77 -1.10 7.86
N PHE A 117 -1.73 -1.01 7.04
CA PHE A 117 -0.87 0.18 6.97
C PHE A 117 -1.66 1.44 6.62
N CYS A 118 -2.42 1.42 5.52
CA CYS A 118 -3.21 2.56 5.07
C CYS A 118 -4.26 3.00 6.10
N MET A 119 -4.93 2.05 6.75
CA MET A 119 -5.88 2.33 7.82
C MET A 119 -5.20 2.89 9.07
N ALA A 120 -4.02 2.38 9.43
CA ALA A 120 -3.29 2.84 10.61
C ALA A 120 -2.76 4.28 10.45
N ILE A 121 -2.48 4.73 9.23
CA ILE A 121 -2.02 6.12 8.99
C ILE A 121 -3.14 7.07 8.61
N SER A 122 -4.37 6.60 8.36
CA SER A 122 -5.50 7.48 8.02
C SER A 122 -5.83 8.53 9.08
N PRO A 123 -5.67 8.28 10.40
CA PRO A 123 -5.92 9.28 11.44
C PRO A 123 -4.92 10.46 11.46
N LEU A 124 -3.85 10.40 10.65
CA LEU A 124 -2.92 11.53 10.46
C LEU A 124 -3.51 12.69 9.63
N GLY A 125 -4.74 12.52 9.12
CA GLY A 125 -5.47 13.58 8.43
C GLY A 125 -4.74 14.10 7.20
N LEU A 126 -4.62 15.44 7.10
CA LEU A 126 -3.94 16.09 5.98
C LEU A 126 -2.48 15.67 5.85
N GLY A 127 -1.81 15.31 6.96
CA GLY A 127 -0.42 14.86 6.97
C GLY A 127 -0.20 13.57 6.17
N ALA A 128 -1.23 12.72 6.07
CA ALA A 128 -1.22 11.53 5.21
C ALA A 128 -2.06 11.70 3.93
N ALA A 129 -2.37 12.94 3.56
CA ALA A 129 -3.23 13.28 2.41
C ALA A 129 -4.58 12.56 2.43
N PHE A 130 -5.19 12.37 3.61
CA PHE A 130 -6.56 11.83 3.73
C PHE A 130 -7.51 12.56 2.76
N PRO A 131 -8.40 11.85 2.01
CA PRO A 131 -8.76 10.43 2.13
C PRO A 131 -7.94 9.44 1.28
N ALA A 132 -6.82 9.84 0.68
CA ALA A 132 -6.02 9.00 -0.22
C ALA A 132 -5.64 7.64 0.41
N THR A 133 -5.33 7.62 1.71
CA THR A 133 -5.01 6.39 2.45
C THR A 133 -6.16 5.38 2.43
N LEU A 134 -7.41 5.82 2.65
CA LEU A 134 -8.58 4.94 2.60
C LEU A 134 -8.85 4.44 1.17
N LEU A 135 -8.65 5.28 0.16
CA LEU A 135 -8.77 4.87 -1.24
C LEU A 135 -7.72 3.83 -1.62
N MET A 136 -6.47 3.99 -1.18
CA MET A 136 -5.44 2.98 -1.37
C MET A 136 -5.75 1.67 -0.63
N ALA A 137 -6.30 1.74 0.59
CA ALA A 137 -6.80 0.56 1.30
C ALA A 137 -7.91 -0.16 0.49
N LEU A 138 -8.83 0.58 -0.11
CA LEU A 138 -9.87 0.04 -0.98
C LEU A 138 -9.27 -0.65 -2.23
N ALA A 139 -8.25 -0.05 -2.85
CA ALA A 139 -7.55 -0.67 -3.98
C ALA A 139 -6.86 -1.99 -3.58
N PHE A 140 -6.20 -2.06 -2.42
CA PHE A 140 -5.67 -3.32 -1.89
C PHE A 140 -6.76 -4.34 -1.60
N TYR A 141 -7.89 -3.92 -1.02
CA TYR A 141 -9.04 -4.80 -0.79
C TYR A 141 -9.59 -5.38 -2.09
N ARG A 142 -9.64 -4.58 -3.16
CA ARG A 142 -10.04 -5.04 -4.48
C ARG A 142 -9.06 -6.03 -5.09
N LEU A 143 -7.76 -5.77 -5.02
CA LEU A 143 -6.72 -6.71 -5.43
C LEU A 143 -6.82 -8.05 -4.67
N LEU A 144 -7.03 -7.99 -3.35
CA LEU A 144 -7.22 -9.16 -2.50
C LEU A 144 -8.47 -9.96 -2.89
N SER A 145 -9.55 -9.27 -3.26
CA SER A 145 -10.80 -9.90 -3.68
C SER A 145 -10.72 -10.52 -5.08
N HIS A 146 -9.88 -9.97 -5.96
CA HIS A 146 -9.62 -10.52 -7.29
C HIS A 146 -8.86 -11.85 -7.22
N ASP A 147 -7.82 -11.96 -6.39
CA ASP A 147 -7.04 -13.20 -6.22
C ASP A 147 -7.88 -14.38 -5.69
N LYS A 148 -8.88 -14.12 -4.84
CA LYS A 148 -9.82 -15.14 -4.36
C LYS A 148 -10.68 -15.74 -5.47
N ARG A 149 -10.87 -15.01 -6.58
CA ARG A 149 -11.77 -15.40 -7.68
C ARG A 149 -11.06 -16.15 -8.80
N GLU A 150 -9.73 -16.15 -8.87
CA GLU A 150 -8.99 -17.02 -9.80
C GLU A 150 -8.90 -18.44 -9.20
N PRO A 151 -9.67 -19.43 -9.71
CA PRO A 151 -9.59 -20.79 -9.21
C PRO A 151 -8.33 -21.47 -9.77
N ALA A 152 -7.83 -22.45 -9.04
CA ALA A 152 -6.75 -23.35 -9.44
C ALA A 152 -7.14 -24.31 -10.60
N THR A 153 -7.90 -23.87 -11.59
CA THR A 153 -8.48 -24.70 -12.66
C THR A 153 -7.86 -24.42 -14.03
N ARG A 154 -6.54 -24.19 -14.08
CA ARG A 154 -5.77 -24.17 -15.33
C ARG A 154 -4.56 -25.12 -15.29
N SER A 155 -4.67 -26.21 -14.56
CA SER A 155 -3.88 -27.40 -14.83
C SER A 155 -4.84 -28.56 -15.04
N ASP A 156 -4.71 -29.21 -16.19
CA ASP A 156 -5.23 -30.52 -16.54
C ASP A 156 -6.53 -30.58 -17.37
N HIS A 157 -6.41 -30.13 -18.62
CA HIS A 157 -7.08 -30.80 -19.73
C HIS A 157 -6.03 -30.98 -20.85
N ARG A 158 -5.20 -32.02 -20.72
CA ARG A 158 -4.62 -32.61 -21.93
C ARG A 158 -5.79 -33.27 -22.68
N PRO A 159 -6.07 -32.89 -23.93
CA PRO A 159 -6.99 -33.68 -24.74
C PRO A 159 -6.36 -35.06 -24.91
N ILE A 160 -7.02 -36.09 -24.38
CA ILE A 160 -6.73 -37.48 -24.72
C ILE A 160 -6.98 -37.58 -26.22
N LYS A 161 -5.90 -37.68 -27.01
CA LYS A 161 -6.00 -37.99 -28.44
C LYS A 161 -6.63 -39.37 -28.54
N SER A 162 -7.84 -39.45 -29.12
CA SER A 162 -8.44 -40.74 -29.44
C SER A 162 -7.53 -41.47 -30.45
N PRO A 163 -7.29 -42.78 -30.30
CA PRO A 163 -6.58 -43.55 -31.31
C PRO A 163 -7.41 -43.54 -32.59
N ARG A 164 -6.81 -43.10 -33.71
CA ARG A 164 -7.34 -43.37 -35.04
C ARG A 164 -7.36 -44.89 -35.21
N THR A 165 -8.55 -45.47 -35.27
CA THR A 165 -8.74 -46.80 -35.87
C THR A 165 -8.44 -46.69 -37.36
N ALA A 166 -7.28 -47.21 -37.74
CA ALA A 166 -6.98 -47.64 -39.10
C ALA A 166 -7.42 -49.11 -39.23
N ALA A 167 -8.38 -49.37 -40.12
CA ALA A 167 -8.86 -50.67 -40.61
C ALA A 167 -10.18 -50.37 -41.35
N VAL A 168 -10.45 -50.70 -42.61
CA VAL A 168 -9.83 -51.49 -43.69
C VAL A 168 -10.23 -50.81 -45.01
#